data_AF-K1U4S3-F1
#
_entry.id   AF-K1U4S3-F1
#
_cell.length_a   1.000
_cell.length_b   1.000
_cell.length_c   1.000
_cell.angle_alpha   90.00
_cell.angle_beta   90.00
_cell.angle_gamma   90.00
#
_symmetry.space_group_name_H-M   'P 1'
#
loop_
_entity.id
_entity.type
_entity.pdbx_description
1 polymer ?
#
loop_
_entity_poly.entity_id
_entity_poly.type
_entity_poly.pdbx_seq_one_letter_code
_entity_poly.pdbx_strand_id
1 'polypeptide(L)' 'MLLDDVLSELDDARQTYLLTRIEDKQTFVTTCDSAAFARTNGKLVFVDHGTVREG' A
#
# COMPACT_ATOMS: atom_id res chain seq x y z
N MET A 1 1.17 9.32 6.64
CA MET A 1 1.72 8.12 7.30
C MET A 1 2.58 7.36 6.30
N LEU A 2 3.65 6.69 6.74
CA LEU A 2 4.45 5.79 5.90
C LEU A 2 4.37 4.39 6.50
N LEU A 3 4.02 3.40 5.68
CA LEU A 3 3.92 2.00 6.05
C LEU A 3 4.92 1.21 5.19
N ASP A 4 5.90 0.59 5.83
CA ASP A 4 6.99 -0.08 5.13
C ASP A 4 6.81 -1.60 5.15
N ASP A 5 6.36 -2.18 4.04
CA ASP A 5 6.09 -3.61 3.82
C ASP A 5 5.23 -4.32 4.88
N VAL A 6 4.52 -3.56 5.72
CA VAL A 6 3.77 -4.13 6.86
C VAL A 6 2.56 -4.97 6.44
N LEU A 7 2.03 -4.80 5.23
CA LEU A 7 0.85 -5.55 4.80
C LEU A 7 1.16 -7.00 4.47
N SER A 8 2.38 -7.29 4.00
CA SER A 8 2.79 -8.66 3.65
C SER A 8 2.90 -9.57 4.88
N GLU A 9 3.00 -9.00 6.08
CA GLU A 9 3.05 -9.72 7.36
C GLU A 9 1.67 -9.96 8.00
N LEU A 10 0.59 -9.39 7.46
CA LEU A 10 -0.73 -9.41 8.05
C LEU A 10 -1.68 -10.40 7.35
N ASP A 11 -2.55 -11.03 8.14
CA ASP A 11 -3.71 -11.74 7.59
C ASP A 11 -4.75 -10.77 7.02
N ASP A 12 -5.65 -11.29 6.17
CA ASP A 12 -6.66 -10.51 5.45
C ASP A 12 -7.52 -9.62 6.38
N ALA A 13 -7.85 -10.12 7.57
CA ALA A 13 -8.65 -9.39 8.54
C ALA A 13 -7.90 -8.16 9.09
N ARG A 14 -6.62 -8.33 9.42
CA ARG A 14 -5.75 -7.23 9.86
C ARG A 14 -5.42 -6.26 8.74
N GLN A 15 -5.20 -6.74 7.51
CA GLN A 15 -5.02 -5.88 6.33
C GLN A 15 -6.25 -4.99 6.13
N THR A 16 -7.44 -5.58 6.11
CA THR A 16 -8.71 -4.85 5.97
C THR A 16 -8.89 -3.81 7.09
N TYR A 17 -8.63 -4.21 8.34
CA TYR A 17 -8.66 -3.29 9.47
C TYR A 17 -7.73 -2.09 9.23
N LEU A 18 -6.48 -2.32 8.85
CA LEU A 18 -5.49 -1.26 8.66
C LEU A 18 -5.90 -0.32 7.51
N LEU A 19 -6.34 -0.87 6.38
CA LEU A 19 -6.79 -0.11 5.21
C LEU A 19 -7.93 0.87 5.55
N THR A 20 -8.92 0.46 6.34
CA THR A 20 -10.02 1.35 6.77
C THR A 20 -9.58 2.51 7.67
N ARG A 21 -8.40 2.44 8.32
CA ARG A 21 -7.89 3.53 9.20
C ARG A 21 -7.05 4.56 8.44
N ILE A 22 -6.63 4.22 7.23
CA ILE A 22 -5.80 5.08 6.38
C ILE A 22 -6.59 5.73 5.23
N GLU A 23 -7.85 5.33 5.02
CA GLU A 23 -8.73 5.83 3.94
C GLU A 23 -8.84 7.36 3.90
N ASP A 24 -9.02 8.01 5.05
CA ASP A 24 -9.15 9.47 5.16
C ASP A 24 -7.81 10.21 5.36
N LYS A 25 -6.68 9.58 5.06
CA LYS A 25 -5.34 10.14 5.33
C LYS A 25 -4.41 9.96 4.13
N GLN A 26 -3.55 10.96 3.92
CA GLN A 26 -2.42 10.77 3.02
C GLN A 26 -1.45 9.72 3.60
N THR A 27 -1.39 8.57 2.95
CA THR A 27 -0.59 7.43 3.36
C THR A 27 0.22 6.91 2.19
N PHE A 28 1.52 6.70 2.42
CA PHE A 28 2.40 5.99 1.49
C PHE A 28 2.60 4.58 2.03
N VAL A 29 2.43 3.58 1.18
CA VAL A 29 2.66 2.18 1.52
C VAL A 29 3.64 1.60 0.52
N THR A 30 4.69 0.95 1.02
CA THR A 30 5.58 0.11 0.23
C THR A 30 5.12 -1.34 0.37
N THR A 31 5.18 -2.10 -0.72
CA THR A 31 4.80 -3.51 -0.74
C THR A 31 5.44 -4.16 -1.97
N CYS A 32 5.75 -5.45 -1.86
CA CYS A 32 6.10 -6.27 -3.03
C CYS A 32 4.86 -6.82 -3.77
N ASP A 33 3.68 -6.77 -3.16
CA ASP A 33 2.40 -7.21 -3.73
C ASP A 33 1.37 -6.08 -3.73
N SER A 34 1.03 -5.58 -4.92
CA SER A 34 0.07 -4.49 -5.11
C SER A 34 -1.39 -4.95 -5.16
N ALA A 35 -1.68 -6.26 -5.17
CA ALA A 35 -3.04 -6.77 -5.32
C ALA A 35 -3.97 -6.31 -4.19
N ALA A 36 -3.45 -6.22 -2.95
CA ALA A 36 -4.16 -5.70 -1.79
C ALA A 36 -4.63 -4.25 -1.97
N PHE A 37 -3.99 -3.48 -2.86
CA PHE A 37 -4.27 -2.07 -3.10
C PHE A 37 -5.10 -1.79 -4.37
N ALA A 38 -5.42 -2.83 -5.15
CA ALA A 38 -6.19 -2.69 -6.40
C ALA A 38 -7.58 -2.06 -6.21
N ARG A 39 -8.10 -2.05 -4.98
CA ARG A 39 -9.41 -1.48 -4.62
C ARG A 39 -9.34 -0.10 -3.95
N THR A 40 -8.13 0.45 -3.80
CA THR A 40 -7.96 1.77 -3.18
C THR A 40 -8.05 2.87 -4.23
N ASN A 41 -8.55 4.04 -3.85
CA ASN A 41 -8.64 5.20 -4.74
C ASN A 41 -7.30 5.97 -4.87
N GLY A 42 -6.19 5.27 -4.56
CA GLY A 42 -4.84 5.82 -4.52
C GLY A 42 -4.11 5.70 -5.86
N LYS A 43 -2.84 6.15 -5.86
CA LYS A 43 -1.94 5.96 -6.99
C LYS A 43 -1.03 4.77 -6.73
N LEU A 44 -0.85 3.93 -7.74
CA LEU A 44 0.23 2.93 -7.74
C LEU A 44 1.47 3.53 -8.40
N VAL A 45 2.60 3.31 -7.75
CA VAL A 45 3.90 3.81 -8.18
C VAL A 45 4.89 2.67 -8.08
N PHE A 46 5.60 2.41 -9.18
CA PHE A 46 6.62 1.38 -9.28
C PHE A 46 8.00 2.00 -9.07
N VAL A 47 8.82 1.33 -8.26
CA VAL A 47 10.21 1.72 -8.02
C VAL A 47 11.12 0.60 -8.50
N ASP A 48 12.04 0.93 -9.39
CA ASP A 48 13.00 -0.01 -9.97
C ASP A 48 14.35 0.69 -10.19
N HIS A 49 15.43 0.09 -9.67
CA HIS A 49 16.79 0.66 -9.74
C HIS A 49 16.88 2.15 -9.34
N GLY A 50 16.16 2.55 -8.28
CA GLY A 50 16.12 3.94 -7.81
C GLY A 50 15.31 4.90 -8.70
N THR A 51 14.64 4.39 -9.73
CA THR A 51 13.77 5.16 -10.63
C THR A 51 12.31 4.90 -10.30
N VAL A 52 11.51 5.97 -10.28
CA VAL A 52 10.09 5.94 -9.96
C VAL A 52 9.26 6.08 -11.23
N ARG A 53 8.23 5.24 -11.42
CA ARG A 53 7.30 5.28 -12.57
C ARG A 53 5.86 5.13 -12.07
N GLU A 54 4.93 5.93 -12.58
CA GLU A 54 3.50 5.73 -12.29
C GLU A 54 2.99 4.49 -13.05
N GLY A 55 2.09 3.75 -12.40
CA GLY A 55 1.43 2.55 -12.94
C GLY A 55 0.23 2.82 -13.82
#